data_AF-M1ZQM7-F1
#
_entry.id   AF-M1ZQM7-F1
#
_cell.length_a   1.000
_cell.length_b   1.000
_cell.length_c   1.000
_cell.angle_alpha   90.00
_cell.angle_beta   90.00
_cell.angle_gamma   90.00
#
_symmetry.space_group_name_H-M   'P 1'
#
loop_
_entity.id
_entity.type
_entity.pdbx_description
1 polymer ?
#
loop_
_entity_poly.entity_id
_entity_poly.type
_entity_poly.pdbx_seq_one_letter_code
_entity_poly.pdbx_strand_id
1 'polypeptide(L)'
;KIIVYTVGLASTDKKEIFIPIIEKNFPKSQREEIKFFHLRGGIDYKKLSLVHKSMMAMLKRVTAKKPEDKLTDEEKEFLGTYGDKVDFTDKSTIIPLVNYINNSI
;
A
#
# COMPACT_ATOMS: atom_id res chain seq x y z
N LYS A 1 -23.40 -4.74 3.14
CA LYS A 1 -22.19 -4.58 2.31
C LYS A 1 -21.10 -3.97 3.15
N ILE A 2 -19.91 -4.57 3.18
CA ILE A 2 -18.76 -4.06 3.93
C ILE A 2 -17.80 -3.43 2.92
N ILE A 3 -17.38 -2.19 3.18
CA ILE A 3 -16.34 -1.52 2.38
C ILE A 3 -15.07 -1.49 3.21
N VAL A 4 -13.98 -2.02 2.64
CA VAL A 4 -12.66 -1.98 3.25
C VAL A 4 -11.77 -1.14 2.35
N TYR A 5 -11.08 -0.16 2.93
CA TYR A 5 -10.04 0.56 2.22
C TYR A 5 -8.76 0.60 3.05
N THR A 6 -7.62 0.68 2.37
CA THR A 6 -6.30 0.81 2.98
C THR A 6 -5.56 1.97 2.36
N VAL A 7 -4.65 2.57 3.12
CA VAL A 7 -3.75 3.62 2.65
C VAL A 7 -2.33 3.16 2.89
N GLY A 8 -1.47 3.22 1.88
CA GLY A 8 -0.08 2.75 1.99
C GLY A 8 0.82 3.32 0.91
N LEU A 9 2.05 2.82 0.84
CA LEU A 9 3.03 3.25 -0.16
C LEU A 9 3.04 2.39 -1.41
N ALA A 10 2.56 1.14 -1.31
CA ALA A 10 2.50 0.19 -2.42
C ALA A 10 1.67 0.76 -3.58
N SER A 11 1.98 0.34 -4.81
CA SER A 11 1.18 0.71 -5.98
C SER A 11 -0.22 0.11 -5.90
N THR A 12 -1.16 0.73 -6.58
CA THR A 12 -2.55 0.26 -6.68
C THR A 12 -2.77 -0.77 -7.80
N ASP A 13 -1.73 -1.07 -8.59
CA ASP A 13 -1.85 -1.81 -9.85
C ASP A 13 -2.08 -3.31 -9.62
N LYS A 14 -1.54 -3.84 -8.52
CA LYS A 14 -1.61 -5.28 -8.18
C LYS A 14 -2.54 -5.51 -7.02
N LYS A 15 -3.82 -5.74 -7.30
CA LYS A 15 -4.85 -5.93 -6.25
C LYS A 15 -4.61 -7.20 -5.43
N GLU A 16 -3.91 -8.17 -5.99
CA GLU A 16 -3.65 -9.48 -5.42
C GLU A 16 -2.79 -9.38 -4.15
N ILE A 17 -1.90 -8.38 -4.05
CA ILE A 17 -1.02 -8.19 -2.89
C ILE A 17 -1.81 -7.87 -1.61
N PHE A 18 -3.05 -7.43 -1.74
CA PHE A 18 -3.92 -7.09 -0.61
C PHE A 18 -4.87 -8.22 -0.21
N ILE A 19 -5.00 -9.29 -1.02
CA ILE A 19 -5.82 -10.46 -0.68
C ILE A 19 -5.46 -11.02 0.70
N PRO A 20 -4.18 -11.25 1.05
CA PRO A 20 -3.82 -11.79 2.36
C PRO A 20 -4.27 -10.92 3.53
N ILE A 21 -4.37 -9.59 3.34
CA ILE A 21 -4.89 -8.67 4.35
C ILE A 21 -6.36 -8.96 4.63
N ILE A 22 -7.15 -9.14 3.57
CA ILE A 22 -8.57 -9.47 3.70
C ILE A 22 -8.75 -10.84 4.33
N GLU A 23 -7.99 -11.84 3.87
CA GLU A 23 -8.13 -13.20 4.38
C GLU A 23 -7.74 -13.35 5.85
N LYS A 24 -6.73 -12.58 6.30
CA LYS A 24 -6.27 -12.58 7.68
C LYS A 24 -7.27 -11.92 8.64
N ASN A 25 -8.00 -10.90 8.18
CA ASN A 25 -8.87 -10.09 9.03
C ASN A 25 -10.35 -10.48 8.95
N PHE A 26 -10.77 -11.20 7.91
CA PHE A 26 -12.18 -11.55 7.69
C PHE A 26 -12.41 -13.05 7.49
N PRO A 27 -13.43 -13.64 8.15
CA PRO A 27 -13.84 -15.02 7.92
C PRO A 27 -14.38 -15.20 6.49
N LYS A 28 -14.26 -16.41 5.94
CA LYS A 28 -14.68 -16.72 4.56
C LYS A 28 -16.10 -16.25 4.24
N SER A 29 -17.03 -16.42 5.18
CA SER A 29 -18.44 -16.02 5.03
C SER A 29 -18.64 -14.52 4.81
N GLN A 30 -17.68 -13.67 5.17
CA GLN A 30 -17.77 -12.21 4.98
C GLN A 30 -16.99 -11.72 3.76
N ARG A 31 -16.08 -12.51 3.20
CA ARG A 31 -15.16 -12.07 2.14
C ARG A 31 -15.89 -11.74 0.83
N GLU A 32 -16.94 -12.49 0.52
CA GLU A 32 -17.75 -12.29 -0.69
C GLU A 32 -18.53 -10.95 -0.66
N GLU A 33 -18.77 -10.40 0.53
CA GLU A 33 -19.49 -9.14 0.71
C GLU A 33 -18.58 -7.91 0.81
N ILE A 34 -17.26 -8.12 0.78
CA ILE A 34 -16.27 -7.04 0.93
C ILE A 34 -15.94 -6.44 -0.43
N LYS A 35 -16.17 -5.13 -0.54
CA LYS A 35 -15.57 -4.32 -1.60
C LYS A 35 -14.28 -3.69 -1.08
N PHE A 36 -13.14 -4.07 -1.67
CA PHE A 36 -11.82 -3.59 -1.27
C PHE A 36 -11.31 -2.46 -2.17
N PHE A 37 -10.67 -1.46 -1.56
CA PHE A 37 -9.97 -0.36 -2.21
C PHE A 37 -8.59 -0.15 -1.58
N HIS A 38 -7.60 0.25 -2.37
CA HIS A 38 -6.30 0.70 -1.87
C HIS A 38 -6.03 2.10 -2.43
N LEU A 39 -5.53 3.00 -1.59
CA LEU A 39 -5.10 4.33 -1.99
C LEU A 39 -3.63 4.53 -1.59
N ARG A 40 -2.90 5.31 -2.38
CA ARG A 40 -1.54 5.70 -2.02
C ARG A 40 -1.55 6.88 -1.04
N GLY A 41 -0.69 6.79 -0.03
CA GLY A 41 -0.43 7.82 0.96
C GLY A 41 0.97 8.41 0.83
N GLY A 42 1.43 9.09 1.88
CA GLY A 42 2.79 9.61 1.97
C GLY A 42 3.57 9.00 3.12
N ILE A 43 4.90 9.16 3.07
CA ILE A 43 5.83 8.80 4.14
C ILE A 43 6.76 9.97 4.42
N ASP A 44 6.98 10.25 5.69
CA ASP A 44 8.02 11.17 6.15
C ASP A 44 8.97 10.38 7.05
N TYR A 45 10.13 10.00 6.53
CA TYR A 45 11.10 9.17 7.25
C TYR A 45 11.58 9.86 8.54
N LYS A 46 11.58 11.19 8.61
CA LYS A 46 11.97 11.92 9.84
C LYS A 46 10.97 11.67 10.96
N LYS A 47 9.68 11.55 10.62
CA LYS A 47 8.57 11.33 11.56
C LYS A 47 8.36 9.85 11.95
N LEU A 48 9.07 8.91 11.33
CA LEU A 48 8.99 7.50 11.71
C LEU A 48 9.56 7.27 13.12
N SER A 49 8.89 6.39 13.87
CA SER A 49 9.42 5.85 15.13
C SER A 49 10.72 5.06 14.87
N LEU A 50 11.54 4.88 15.91
CA LEU A 50 12.80 4.15 15.79
C LEU A 50 12.59 2.72 15.29
N VAL A 51 11.51 2.06 15.73
CA VAL A 51 11.13 0.70 15.29
C VAL A 51 10.84 0.67 13.78
N HIS A 52 10.04 1.61 13.28
CA HIS A 52 9.73 1.68 11.85
C HIS A 52 10.97 2.05 11.02
N LYS A 53 11.83 2.93 11.52
CA LYS A 53 13.12 3.25 10.86
C LYS A 53 13.99 1.99 10.73
N SER A 54 14.12 1.20 11.79
CA SER A 54 14.88 -0.05 11.76
C SER A 54 14.29 -1.07 10.77
N MET A 55 12.96 -1.21 10.75
CA MET A 55 12.26 -2.08 9.79
C MET A 55 12.53 -1.65 8.34
N MET A 56 12.42 -0.35 8.06
CA MET A 56 12.71 0.21 6.74
C MET A 56 14.19 0.04 6.36
N ALA A 57 15.12 0.23 7.30
CA ALA A 57 16.54 0.01 7.06
C ALA A 57 16.85 -1.45 6.70
N MET A 58 16.19 -2.40 7.35
CA MET A 58 16.29 -3.82 7.02
C MET A 58 15.76 -4.10 5.61
N LEU A 59 14.58 -3.57 5.27
CA LEU A 59 14.00 -3.69 3.93
C LEU A 59 14.96 -3.12 2.87
N LYS A 60 15.46 -1.89 3.07
CA LYS A 60 16.46 -1.26 2.19
C LYS A 60 17.70 -2.12 2.02
N ARG A 61 18.22 -2.70 3.11
CA ARG A 61 19.40 -3.56 3.06
C ARG A 61 19.17 -4.82 2.24
N VAL A 62 17.99 -5.45 2.34
CA VAL A 62 17.65 -6.65 1.58
C VAL A 62 17.42 -6.29 0.11
N THR A 63 16.65 -5.24 -0.17
CA THR A 63 16.35 -4.80 -1.54
C THR A 63 17.62 -4.35 -2.28
N ALA A 64 18.50 -3.57 -1.65
CA ALA A 64 19.74 -3.08 -2.28
C ALA A 64 20.78 -4.17 -2.60
N LYS A 65 20.58 -5.41 -2.11
CA LYS A 65 21.44 -6.55 -2.46
C LYS A 65 20.99 -7.28 -3.73
N LYS A 66 19.77 -6.99 -4.22
CA LYS A 66 19.28 -7.61 -5.45
C LYS A 66 20.03 -7.05 -6.66
N PRO A 67 20.31 -7.87 -7.69
CA PRO A 67 20.78 -7.39 -8.99
C PRO A 67 19.80 -6.37 -9.59
N GLU A 68 20.32 -5.37 -10.31
CA GLU A 68 19.53 -4.26 -10.84
C GLU A 68 18.44 -4.71 -11.83
N ASP A 69 18.73 -5.72 -12.64
CA ASP A 69 17.82 -6.38 -13.58
C ASP A 69 16.69 -7.16 -12.87
N LYS A 70 16.83 -7.43 -11.57
CA LYS A 70 15.85 -8.14 -10.74
C LYS A 70 15.05 -7.25 -9.81
N LEU A 71 15.32 -5.95 -9.80
CA LEU A 71 14.54 -4.99 -9.01
C LEU A 71 13.19 -4.72 -9.69
N THR A 72 12.11 -4.82 -8.93
CA THR A 72 10.80 -4.35 -9.38
C THR A 72 10.76 -2.82 -9.41
N ASP A 73 9.79 -2.23 -10.12
CA ASP A 73 9.63 -0.78 -10.16
C ASP A 73 9.34 -0.18 -8.78
N GLU A 74 8.55 -0.88 -7.95
CA GLU A 74 8.32 -0.49 -6.55
C GLU A 74 9.60 -0.51 -5.72
N GLU A 75 10.48 -1.49 -5.96
CA GLU A 75 11.77 -1.58 -5.26
C GLU A 75 12.73 -0.47 -5.70
N LYS A 76 12.73 -0.12 -6.98
CA LYS A 76 13.50 1.02 -7.52
C LYS A 76 12.98 2.34 -6.93
N GLU A 77 11.67 2.54 -6.90
CA GLU A 77 11.04 3.73 -6.30
C GLU A 77 11.36 3.83 -4.80
N PHE A 78 11.25 2.72 -4.07
CA PHE A 78 11.60 2.66 -2.64
C PHE A 78 13.07 3.00 -2.39
N LEU A 79 14.00 2.42 -3.15
CA LEU A 79 15.43 2.72 -2.99
C LEU A 79 15.76 4.17 -3.35
N GLY A 80 15.14 4.69 -4.42
CA GLY A 80 15.36 6.05 -4.91
C GLY A 80 14.81 7.15 -4.00
N THR A 81 13.83 6.81 -3.15
CA THR A 81 13.17 7.76 -2.23
C THR A 81 13.46 7.48 -0.75
N TYR A 82 14.32 6.50 -0.46
CA TYR A 82 14.60 6.07 0.91
C TYR A 82 15.22 7.20 1.75
N GLY A 83 14.56 7.53 2.87
CA GLY A 83 15.04 8.53 3.82
C GLY A 83 14.46 9.93 3.61
N ASP A 84 13.74 10.16 2.51
CA ASP A 84 13.13 11.44 2.18
C ASP A 84 11.70 11.58 2.72
N LYS A 85 11.06 12.68 2.38
CA LYS A 85 9.61 12.84 2.53
C LYS A 85 8.98 12.69 1.16
N VAL A 86 8.06 11.74 1.03
CA VAL A 86 7.38 11.43 -0.23
C VAL A 86 5.87 11.48 -0.01
N ASP A 87 5.15 12.00 -1.01
CA ASP A 87 3.70 12.06 -1.01
C ASP A 87 3.19 11.50 -2.34
N PHE A 88 2.52 10.35 -2.29
CA PHE A 88 1.92 9.71 -3.46
C PHE A 88 0.40 9.92 -3.50
N THR A 89 -0.14 10.83 -2.69
CA THR A 89 -1.58 11.05 -2.63
C THR A 89 -2.10 11.62 -3.95
N ASP A 90 -3.16 11.01 -4.47
CA ASP A 90 -3.93 11.56 -5.58
C ASP A 90 -5.41 11.48 -5.22
N LYS A 91 -6.05 12.65 -5.08
CA LYS A 91 -7.47 12.75 -4.76
C LYS A 91 -8.36 12.10 -5.81
N SER A 92 -7.93 12.03 -7.06
CA SER A 92 -8.70 11.37 -8.12
C SER A 92 -8.93 9.88 -7.82
N THR A 93 -8.00 9.24 -7.10
CA THR A 93 -8.04 7.80 -6.80
C THR A 93 -9.13 7.41 -5.80
N ILE A 94 -9.74 8.37 -5.10
CA ILE A 94 -10.89 8.10 -4.22
C ILE A 94 -12.22 7.98 -4.98
N ILE A 95 -12.27 8.48 -6.23
CA ILE A 95 -13.50 8.54 -7.03
C ILE A 95 -14.17 7.15 -7.16
N PRO A 96 -13.46 6.05 -7.45
CA PRO A 96 -14.09 4.72 -7.51
C PRO A 96 -14.77 4.29 -6.21
N LEU A 97 -14.21 4.67 -5.05
CA LEU A 97 -14.78 4.38 -3.74
C LEU A 97 -16.04 5.23 -3.50
N VAL A 98 -15.97 6.53 -3.78
CA VAL A 98 -17.13 7.45 -3.63
C VAL A 98 -18.28 7.03 -4.55
N ASN A 99 -17.98 6.71 -5.81
CA ASN A 99 -18.98 6.23 -6.75
C ASN A 99 -19.61 4.91 -6.30
N TYR A 100 -18.81 4.00 -5.72
CA TYR A 100 -19.34 2.76 -5.19
C TYR A 100 -20.32 3.00 -4.04
N ILE A 101 -20.03 3.95 -3.15
CA ILE A 101 -20.94 4.34 -2.06
C ILE A 101 -22.24 4.93 -2.64
N ASN A 102 -22.13 5.92 -3.51
CA ASN A 102 -23.30 6.65 -4.04
C ASN A 102 -24.22 5.77 -4.90
N ASN A 103 -23.67 4.77 -5.60
CA ASN A 103 -24.44 3.85 -6.45
C ASN A 103 -24.87 2.56 -5.72
N SER A 104 -24.45 2.36 -4.47
CA SER A 104 -24.82 1.18 -3.66
C SER A 104 -25.92 1.46 -2.63
N ILE A 105 -26.38 2.71 -2.54
CA ILE A 105 -27.52 3.17 -1.74
C ILE A 105 -28.76 3.18 -2.62
#